data_AF-A0A0G4EJ79-F1
#
_entry.id   AF-A0A0G4EJ79-F1
#
_cell.length_a   1.000
_cell.length_b   1.000
_cell.length_c   1.000
_cell.angle_alpha   90.00
_cell.angle_beta   90.00
_cell.angle_gamma   90.00
#
_symmetry.space_group_name_H-M   'P 1'
#
loop_
_entity.id
_entity.type
_entity.pdbx_description
1 polymer ?
#
loop_
_entity_poly.entity_id
_entity_poly.type
_entity_poly.pdbx_seq_one_letter_code
_entity_poly.pdbx_strand_id
1 'polypeptide(L)'
;MSLAADLHRWLQNADKSTLSAIVWTALFLLISVYVLLTRQQHHNNNGRQQQQRRTQQRDHAALSSAAASSSADAHRPQGKPKVSCALNDVLFRRGPDGGLYVVDSSVNPILDLCSLFALYVITQVRNDADERQVRQTLEVMGAYHRGLRPHV
;
A
#
# COMPACT_ATOMS: atom_id res chain seq x y z
N MET A 1 -5.94 0.53 -48.68
CA MET A 1 -6.64 -0.72 -48.24
C MET A 1 -7.05 -0.48 -46.80
N SER A 2 -8.34 -0.25 -46.57
CA SER A 2 -8.84 0.24 -45.28
C SER A 2 -9.15 -0.92 -44.34
N LEU A 3 -8.40 -1.05 -43.26
CA LEU A 3 -8.60 -2.07 -42.20
C LEU A 3 -10.05 -2.09 -41.68
N ALA A 4 -10.75 -0.95 -41.73
CA ALA A 4 -12.16 -0.86 -41.33
C ALA A 4 -13.10 -1.62 -42.27
N ALA A 5 -12.80 -1.68 -43.57
CA ALA A 5 -13.63 -2.37 -44.56
C ALA A 5 -13.43 -3.89 -44.51
N ASP A 6 -12.20 -4.36 -44.23
CA ASP A 6 -11.90 -5.77 -44.03
C ASP A 6 -12.47 -6.29 -42.70
N LEU A 7 -12.42 -5.50 -41.63
CA LEU A 7 -13.02 -5.86 -40.35
C LEU A 7 -14.55 -6.02 -40.48
N HIS A 8 -15.19 -5.12 -41.22
CA HIS A 8 -16.64 -5.15 -41.44
C HIS A 8 -17.08 -6.36 -42.27
N ARG A 9 -16.32 -6.75 -43.30
CA ARG A 9 -16.58 -7.97 -44.07
C ARG A 9 -16.34 -9.25 -43.27
N TRP A 10 -15.33 -9.26 -42.40
CA TRP A 10 -15.03 -10.40 -41.55
C TRP A 10 -16.11 -10.62 -40.48
N LEU A 11 -16.64 -9.55 -39.90
CA LEU A 11 -17.75 -9.60 -38.94
C LEU A 11 -19.06 -10.14 -39.55
N GLN A 12 -19.32 -9.88 -40.84
CA GLN A 12 -20.51 -10.41 -41.53
C GLN A 12 -20.42 -11.91 -41.86
N ASN A 13 -19.21 -12.44 -42.01
CA ASN A 13 -18.95 -13.83 -42.37
C ASN A 13 -18.59 -14.71 -41.16
N ALA A 14 -18.58 -14.14 -39.95
CA ALA A 14 -18.25 -14.83 -38.72
C ALA A 14 -19.43 -15.67 -38.22
N ASP A 15 -19.19 -16.96 -38.00
CA ASP A 15 -20.18 -17.87 -37.44
C ASP A 15 -20.73 -17.37 -36.09
N LYS A 16 -21.99 -17.70 -35.79
CA LYS A 16 -22.69 -17.35 -34.53
C LYS A 16 -21.88 -17.72 -33.28
N SER A 17 -21.09 -18.78 -33.35
CA SER A 17 -20.19 -19.27 -32.29
C SER A 17 -18.97 -18.37 -32.06
N THR A 18 -18.49 -17.70 -33.11
CA THR A 18 -17.36 -16.77 -33.05
C THR A 18 -17.80 -15.42 -32.49
N LEU A 19 -18.99 -14.97 -32.88
CA LEU A 19 -19.62 -13.77 -32.33
C LEU A 19 -19.89 -13.91 -30.83
N SER A 20 -20.36 -15.08 -30.38
CA SER A 20 -20.57 -15.32 -28.94
C SER A 20 -19.25 -15.30 -28.17
N ALA A 21 -18.20 -15.94 -28.68
CA ALA A 21 -16.87 -15.90 -28.05
C ALA A 21 -16.33 -14.46 -27.92
N ILE A 22 -16.49 -13.64 -28.95
CA ILE A 22 -16.07 -12.22 -28.91
C ILE A 22 -16.85 -11.46 -27.84
N VAL A 23 -18.18 -11.62 -27.77
CA VAL A 23 -19.01 -10.98 -26.76
C VAL A 23 -18.60 -11.39 -25.35
N TRP A 24 -18.34 -12.68 -25.12
CA TRP A 24 -17.87 -13.18 -23.82
C TRP A 24 -16.49 -12.63 -23.46
N THR A 25 -15.54 -12.60 -24.39
CA THR A 25 -14.20 -12.02 -24.12
C THR A 25 -14.29 -10.53 -23.77
N ALA A 26 -15.11 -9.75 -24.49
CA ALA A 26 -15.35 -8.34 -24.20
C ALA A 26 -15.98 -8.14 -22.82
N LEU A 27 -16.95 -8.98 -22.44
CA LEU A 27 -17.58 -8.96 -21.12
C LEU A 27 -16.58 -9.25 -20.00
N PHE A 28 -15.74 -10.28 -20.16
CA PHE A 28 -14.68 -10.61 -19.20
C PHE A 28 -13.67 -9.47 -19.06
N LEU A 29 -13.31 -8.82 -20.17
CA LEU A 29 -12.39 -7.69 -20.17
C LEU A 29 -13.01 -6.50 -19.43
N LEU A 30 -14.29 -6.20 -19.66
CA LEU A 30 -15.05 -5.18 -18.94
C LEU A 30 -15.10 -5.44 -17.42
N ILE A 31 -15.38 -6.69 -17.03
CA ILE A 31 -15.42 -7.09 -15.62
C ILE A 31 -14.02 -6.96 -14.99
N SER A 32 -12.97 -7.39 -15.70
CA SER A 32 -11.58 -7.29 -15.24
C SER A 32 -11.17 -5.83 -15.01
N VAL A 33 -11.50 -4.94 -15.96
CA VAL A 33 -11.26 -3.50 -15.85
C VAL A 33 -12.07 -2.89 -14.71
N TYR A 34 -13.34 -3.27 -14.55
CA TYR A 34 -14.20 -2.80 -13.46
C TYR A 34 -13.65 -3.20 -12.08
N VAL A 35 -13.15 -4.43 -11.93
CA VAL A 35 -12.50 -4.91 -10.70
C VAL A 35 -11.19 -4.15 -10.42
N LEU A 36 -10.41 -3.83 -11.45
CA LEU A 36 -9.20 -3.02 -11.29
C LEU A 36 -9.53 -1.58 -10.87
N LEU A 37 -10.53 -0.95 -11.48
CA LEU A 37 -10.97 0.40 -11.12
C LEU A 37 -11.54 0.48 -9.69
N THR A 38 -12.38 -0.48 -9.30
CA THR A 38 -12.94 -0.52 -7.94
C THR A 38 -11.86 -0.74 -6.88
N ARG A 39 -10.82 -1.55 -7.16
CA ARG A 39 -9.66 -1.69 -6.28
C ARG A 39 -8.87 -0.39 -6.13
N GLN A 40 -8.74 0.41 -7.19
CA GLN A 40 -8.08 1.71 -7.11
C GLN A 40 -8.88 2.72 -6.28
N GLN A 41 -10.22 2.69 -6.35
CA GLN A 41 -11.07 3.59 -5.56
C GLN A 41 -11.00 3.32 -4.05
N HIS A 42 -10.91 2.06 -3.63
CA HIS A 42 -10.71 1.72 -2.21
C HIS A 42 -9.38 2.25 -1.66
N HIS A 43 -8.31 2.24 -2.46
CA HIS A 43 -7.03 2.78 -2.05
C HIS A 43 -7.05 4.32 -1.93
N ASN A 44 -7.82 5.01 -2.78
CA ASN A 44 -7.93 6.47 -2.80
C ASN A 44 -8.79 7.01 -1.64
N ASN A 45 -9.92 6.36 -1.33
CA ASN A 45 -10.80 6.81 -0.25
C ASN A 45 -10.21 6.61 1.15
N ASN A 46 -9.46 5.53 1.39
CA ASN A 46 -8.81 5.30 2.68
C ASN A 46 -7.69 6.32 2.98
N GLY A 47 -6.96 6.76 1.94
CA GLY A 47 -5.92 7.78 2.10
C GLY A 47 -6.47 9.14 2.52
N ARG A 48 -7.61 9.56 1.95
CA ARG A 48 -8.26 10.83 2.28
C ARG A 48 -8.86 10.86 3.69
N GLN A 49 -9.46 9.76 4.14
CA GLN A 49 -10.04 9.67 5.49
C GLN A 49 -8.96 9.71 6.59
N GLN A 50 -7.82 9.05 6.39
CA GLN A 50 -6.69 9.14 7.33
C GLN A 50 -6.09 10.54 7.38
N GLN A 51 -6.04 11.26 6.25
CA GLN A 51 -5.50 12.61 6.21
C GLN A 51 -6.43 13.62 6.90
N GLN A 52 -7.75 13.52 6.71
CA GLN A 52 -8.74 14.37 7.40
C GLN A 52 -8.77 14.16 8.92
N ARG A 53 -8.61 12.93 9.40
CA ARG A 53 -8.51 12.67 10.85
C ARG A 53 -7.26 13.30 11.46
N ARG A 54 -6.14 13.33 10.74
CA ARG A 54 -4.88 13.94 11.22
C ARG A 54 -4.95 15.47 11.30
N THR A 55 -5.63 16.14 10.38
CA THR A 55 -5.82 17.60 10.47
C THR A 55 -6.74 17.97 11.62
N GLN A 56 -7.89 17.30 11.77
CA GLN A 56 -8.80 17.56 12.90
C GLN A 56 -8.11 17.37 14.26
N GLN A 57 -7.33 16.29 14.43
CA GLN A 57 -6.66 16.02 15.70
C GLN A 57 -5.57 17.04 16.01
N ARG A 58 -4.94 17.63 14.99
CA ARG A 58 -3.94 18.69 15.15
C ARG A 58 -4.58 20.01 15.60
N ASP A 59 -5.76 20.33 15.06
CA ASP A 59 -6.46 21.57 15.39
C ASP A 59 -7.04 21.52 16.82
N HIS A 60 -7.60 20.38 17.25
CA HIS A 60 -8.03 20.19 18.64
C HIS A 60 -6.87 20.23 19.66
N ALA A 61 -5.69 19.71 19.29
CA ALA A 61 -4.49 19.78 20.13
C ALA A 61 -3.91 21.21 20.17
N ALA A 62 -3.92 21.93 19.05
CA ALA A 62 -3.45 23.32 19.00
C ALA A 62 -4.32 24.25 19.83
N LEU A 63 -5.65 24.11 19.76
CA LEU A 63 -6.60 24.90 20.54
C LEU A 63 -6.50 24.64 22.06
N SER A 64 -6.22 23.40 22.46
CA SER A 64 -5.99 23.06 23.88
C SER A 64 -4.61 23.48 24.39
N SER A 65 -3.58 23.51 23.54
CA SER A 65 -2.24 23.99 23.91
C SER A 65 -2.11 25.52 23.94
N ALA A 66 -2.85 26.24 23.10
CA ALA A 66 -2.82 27.71 23.08
C ALA A 66 -3.41 28.34 24.36
N ALA A 67 -4.26 27.60 25.07
CA ALA A 67 -4.80 28.02 26.37
C ALA A 67 -3.85 27.77 27.55
N ALA A 68 -2.72 27.05 27.35
CA ALA A 68 -1.93 26.50 28.45
C ALA A 68 -0.43 26.87 28.48
N SER A 69 0.10 27.69 27.57
CA SER A 69 1.54 28.00 27.60
C SER A 69 1.90 29.39 27.07
N SER A 70 1.72 30.40 27.93
CA SER A 70 2.76 31.42 28.08
C SER A 70 3.90 30.81 28.90
N SER A 71 5.15 31.10 28.53
CA SER A 71 6.40 30.67 29.17
C SER A 71 6.82 29.19 29.00
N ALA A 72 7.68 28.93 28.02
CA ALA A 72 8.89 28.10 28.16
C ALA A 72 9.50 27.87 26.77
N ASP A 73 10.34 28.81 26.37
CA ASP A 73 11.36 28.62 25.35
C ASP A 73 12.41 27.63 25.92
N ALA A 74 12.44 26.39 25.42
CA ALA A 74 13.49 25.43 25.73
C ALA A 74 13.61 24.39 24.61
N HIS A 75 14.76 24.43 23.91
CA HIS A 75 15.36 23.37 23.10
C HIS A 75 14.52 22.10 22.88
N ARG A 76 13.82 22.02 21.76
CA ARG A 76 13.23 20.77 21.28
C ARG A 76 14.38 19.91 20.73
N PRO A 77 14.74 18.76 21.31
CA PRO A 77 15.69 17.86 20.66
C PRO A 77 15.13 17.52 19.28
N GLN A 78 15.89 17.80 18.23
CA GLN A 78 15.54 17.42 16.87
C GLN A 78 15.51 15.89 16.81
N GLY A 79 14.36 15.29 17.13
CA GLY A 79 14.17 13.85 17.08
C GLY A 79 14.41 13.33 15.66
N LYS A 80 14.82 12.06 15.54
CA LYS A 80 15.08 11.43 14.23
C LYS A 80 13.93 11.74 13.26
N PRO A 81 14.22 12.11 11.99
CA PRO A 81 13.19 12.36 11.00
C PRO A 81 12.28 11.13 10.88
N LYS A 82 10.97 11.38 10.86
CA LYS A 82 9.94 10.31 10.83
C LYS A 82 9.64 9.95 9.38
N VAL A 83 9.73 8.67 9.07
CA VAL A 83 9.46 8.17 7.72
C VAL A 83 8.49 7.00 7.82
N SER A 84 7.52 6.94 6.92
CA SER A 84 6.65 5.77 6.76
C SER A 84 7.00 5.03 5.47
N CYS A 85 7.19 3.72 5.53
CA CYS A 85 7.42 2.89 4.36
C CYS A 85 6.44 1.72 4.28
N ALA A 86 6.06 1.37 3.05
CA ALA A 86 5.35 0.13 2.79
C ALA A 86 6.37 -0.98 2.57
N LEU A 87 6.21 -2.12 3.25
CA LEU A 87 7.14 -3.26 3.09
C LEU A 87 6.69 -4.28 2.07
N ASN A 88 5.45 -4.17 1.57
CA ASN A 88 4.93 -5.02 0.50
C ASN A 88 5.84 -4.88 -0.74
N ASP A 89 6.27 -6.02 -1.28
CA ASP A 89 7.17 -6.14 -2.43
C ASP A 89 8.59 -5.55 -2.24
N VAL A 90 8.87 -4.94 -1.09
CA VAL A 90 10.19 -4.42 -0.72
C VAL A 90 10.91 -5.42 0.19
N LEU A 91 10.35 -5.72 1.35
CA LEU A 91 10.90 -6.71 2.30
C LEU A 91 10.09 -8.00 2.30
N PHE A 92 8.77 -7.89 2.19
CA PHE A 92 7.87 -9.02 2.16
C PHE A 92 7.27 -9.15 0.78
N ARG A 93 7.65 -10.22 0.07
CA ARG A 93 7.14 -10.52 -1.26
C ARG A 93 6.22 -11.71 -1.20
N ARG A 94 5.11 -11.65 -1.94
CA ARG A 94 4.21 -12.79 -2.06
C ARG A 94 4.66 -13.68 -3.20
N GLY A 95 4.89 -14.96 -2.91
CA GLY A 95 5.21 -15.94 -3.94
C GLY A 95 3.98 -16.36 -4.75
N PRO A 96 4.17 -17.06 -5.87
CA PRO A 96 3.08 -17.58 -6.69
C PRO A 96 2.16 -18.53 -5.90
N ASP A 97 2.70 -19.19 -4.89
CA ASP A 97 2.02 -20.13 -4.00
C ASP A 97 1.11 -19.43 -2.98
N GLY A 98 1.13 -18.09 -2.95
CA GLY A 98 0.43 -17.27 -1.97
C GLY A 98 1.12 -17.20 -0.61
N GLY A 99 2.28 -17.84 -0.43
CA GLY A 99 3.14 -17.71 0.75
C GLY A 99 3.83 -16.35 0.83
N LEU A 100 4.18 -15.94 2.06
CA LEU A 100 4.92 -14.71 2.32
C LEU A 100 6.41 -15.02 2.47
N TYR A 101 7.24 -14.38 1.66
CA TYR A 101 8.69 -14.58 1.62
C TYR A 101 9.41 -13.29 1.96
N VAL A 102 10.54 -13.42 2.63
CA VAL A 102 11.42 -12.29 2.95
C VAL A 102 12.39 -12.10 1.80
N VAL A 103 12.57 -10.86 1.37
CA VAL A 103 13.57 -10.48 0.37
C VAL A 103 14.87 -10.16 1.11
N ASP A 104 15.79 -11.12 1.17
CA ASP A 104 17.02 -11.00 1.96
C ASP A 104 17.89 -9.79 1.55
N SER A 105 17.91 -9.46 0.26
CA SER A 105 18.65 -8.30 -0.26
C SER A 105 18.16 -6.96 0.29
N SER A 106 16.91 -6.90 0.75
CA SER A 106 16.27 -5.68 1.26
C SER A 106 16.41 -5.51 2.77
N VAL A 107 16.89 -6.52 3.49
CA VAL A 107 17.00 -6.50 4.96
C VAL A 107 17.97 -5.41 5.42
N ASN A 108 19.20 -5.41 4.90
CA ASN A 108 20.24 -4.46 5.31
C ASN A 108 19.85 -2.99 5.01
N PRO A 109 19.36 -2.63 3.81
CA PRO A 109 18.88 -1.27 3.53
C PRO A 109 17.79 -0.79 4.50
N ILE A 110 16.89 -1.69 4.93
CA ILE A 110 15.82 -1.35 5.86
C ILE A 110 16.35 -1.15 7.27
N LEU A 111 17.33 -1.95 7.70
CA LEU A 111 17.97 -1.76 8.99
C LEU A 111 18.78 -0.45 9.04
N ASP A 112 19.41 -0.06 7.92
CA ASP A 112 20.09 1.23 7.80
C ASP A 112 19.07 2.39 7.87
N LEU A 113 17.92 2.26 7.21
CA LEU A 113 16.82 3.21 7.33
C LEU A 113 16.30 3.33 8.76
N CYS A 114 16.13 2.21 9.47
CA CYS A 114 15.74 2.23 10.89
C CYS A 114 16.77 2.98 11.75
N SER A 115 18.07 2.82 11.45
CA SER A 115 19.14 3.50 12.19
C SER A 115 19.09 5.03 12.01
N LEU A 116 18.80 5.50 10.80
CA LEU A 116 18.78 6.91 10.44
C LEU A 116 17.46 7.62 10.80
N PHE A 117 16.34 6.92 10.66
CA PHE A 117 14.99 7.50 10.75
C PHE A 117 14.15 6.83 11.84
N ALA A 118 13.19 7.56 12.38
CA ALA A 118 12.10 6.94 13.14
C ALA A 118 11.11 6.32 12.14
N LEU A 119 11.32 5.02 11.85
CA LEU A 119 10.59 4.31 10.79
C LEU A 119 9.25 3.77 11.28
N TYR A 120 8.20 4.04 10.52
CA TYR A 120 6.88 3.44 10.64
C TYR A 120 6.64 2.54 9.42
N VAL A 121 6.27 1.30 9.66
CA VAL A 121 6.08 0.31 8.61
C VAL A 121 4.60 0.02 8.42
N ILE A 122 4.18 -0.09 7.17
CA ILE A 122 2.84 -0.56 6.79
C ILE A 122 3.03 -1.82 5.93
N THR A 123 2.37 -2.90 6.30
CA THR A 123 2.37 -4.17 5.55
C THR A 123 0.94 -4.66 5.42
N GLN A 124 0.57 -5.12 4.22
CA GLN A 124 -0.72 -5.74 3.99
C GLN A 124 -0.61 -7.24 4.17
N VAL A 125 -1.43 -7.79 5.06
CA VAL A 125 -1.47 -9.21 5.38
C VAL A 125 -2.83 -9.79 4.98
N ARG A 126 -2.90 -11.09 4.64
CA ARG A 126 -4.17 -11.73 4.28
C ARG A 126 -4.87 -12.37 5.47
N ASN A 127 -4.12 -12.75 6.50
CA ASN A 127 -4.61 -13.43 7.69
C ASN A 127 -3.69 -13.14 8.88
N ASP A 128 -4.15 -13.53 10.07
CA ASP A 128 -3.41 -13.33 11.31
C ASP A 128 -2.13 -14.19 11.40
N ALA A 129 -2.03 -15.24 10.57
CA ALA A 129 -0.81 -16.03 10.47
C ALA A 129 0.30 -15.25 9.76
N ASP A 130 0.00 -14.61 8.63
CA ASP A 130 0.89 -13.70 7.90
C ASP A 130 1.33 -12.55 8.81
N GLU A 131 0.42 -11.98 9.61
CA GLU A 131 0.74 -10.90 10.55
C GLU A 131 1.76 -11.35 11.61
N ARG A 132 1.53 -12.52 12.21
CA ARG A 132 2.46 -13.10 13.18
C ARG A 132 3.82 -13.37 12.55
N GLN A 133 3.85 -13.89 11.32
CA GLN A 133 5.09 -14.14 10.58
C GLN A 133 5.86 -12.84 10.30
N VAL A 134 5.17 -11.77 9.86
CA VAL A 134 5.79 -10.45 9.64
C VAL A 134 6.40 -9.92 10.93
N ARG A 135 5.64 -9.96 12.04
CA ARG A 135 6.09 -9.47 13.35
C ARG A 135 7.32 -10.23 13.85
N GLN A 136 7.27 -11.56 13.79
CA GLN A 136 8.38 -12.42 14.21
C GLN A 136 9.62 -12.19 13.34
N THR A 137 9.44 -12.01 12.02
CA THR A 137 10.57 -11.70 11.13
C THR A 137 11.21 -10.35 11.50
N LEU A 138 10.41 -9.30 11.69
CA LEU A 138 10.91 -7.97 12.08
C LEU A 138 11.62 -7.99 13.44
N GLU A 139 11.18 -8.84 14.35
CA GLU A 139 11.81 -9.08 15.65
C GLU A 139 13.16 -9.80 15.51
N VAL A 140 13.21 -10.90 14.75
CA VAL A 140 14.44 -11.66 14.47
C VAL A 140 15.49 -10.80 13.76
N MET A 141 15.07 -9.91 12.86
CA MET A 141 15.96 -8.97 12.18
C MET A 141 16.43 -7.82 13.08
N GLY A 142 15.95 -7.72 14.32
CA GLY A 142 16.32 -6.67 15.26
C GLY A 142 15.80 -5.28 14.87
N ALA A 143 14.79 -5.19 14.00
CA ALA A 143 14.31 -3.92 13.47
C ALA A 143 13.73 -3.02 14.58
N TYR A 144 13.04 -3.61 15.57
CA TYR A 144 12.49 -2.89 16.72
C TYR A 144 13.57 -2.23 17.58
N HIS A 145 14.72 -2.89 17.77
CA HIS A 145 15.84 -2.34 18.52
C HIS A 145 16.54 -1.18 17.79
N ARG A 146 16.43 -1.13 16.45
CA ARG A 146 17.09 -0.12 15.63
C ARG A 146 16.28 1.13 15.36
N GLY A 147 15.01 1.18 15.77
CA GLY A 147 14.18 2.39 15.65
C GLY A 147 12.82 2.17 15.00
N LEU A 148 12.50 0.94 14.60
CA LEU A 148 11.16 0.58 14.16
C LEU A 148 10.19 0.67 15.34
N ARG A 149 9.16 1.52 15.23
CA ARG A 149 8.16 1.63 16.30
C ARG A 149 7.02 0.62 16.07
N PRO A 150 6.68 -0.22 17.08
CA PRO A 150 5.49 -1.05 16.99
C PRO A 150 4.25 -0.16 16.92
N HIS A 151 3.27 -0.60 16.12
CA HIS A 151 1.93 -0.02 16.19
C HIS A 151 1.27 -0.58 17.46
N VAL A 152 0.83 0.31 18.35
CA VAL A 152 0.16 0.01 19.62
C VAL A 152 -1.34 0.04 19.42
#